data_AF-A0A081SAL3-F1
#
_entry.id   AF-A0A081SAL3-F1
#
_cell.length_a   1.000
_cell.length_b   1.000
_cell.length_c   1.000
_cell.angle_alpha   90.00
_cell.angle_beta   90.00
_cell.angle_gamma   90.00
#
_symmetry.space_group_name_H-M   'P 1'
#
loop_
_entity.id
_entity.type
_entity.pdbx_description
1 polymer ?
#
loop_
_entity_poly.entity_id
_entity_poly.type
_entity_poly.pdbx_seq_one_letter_code
_entity_poly.pdbx_strand_id
1 'polypeptide(L)'
;MKKYGILNSNIAKLADDLGHMDLVCIGDLGLPVPKGVDKIDLALRKGSPSFLEVLKEYSDHVLIEKIFLAEEIKEKTKNSGKQF
;
A
#
# COMPACT_ATOMS: atom_id res chain seq x y z
N MET A 1 15.70 17.36 3.23
CA MET A 1 14.99 16.58 4.26
C MET A 1 13.53 17.02 4.26
N LYS A 2 12.57 16.10 4.12
CA LYS A 2 11.14 16.45 4.16
C LYS A 2 10.72 16.77 5.61
N LYS A 3 9.93 17.84 5.80
CA LYS A 3 9.32 18.19 7.10
C LYS A 3 7.95 17.53 7.30
N TYR A 4 7.26 17.25 6.20
CA TYR A 4 5.91 16.70 6.13
C TYR A 4 5.81 15.77 4.92
N GLY A 5 4.76 14.98 4.86
CA GLY A 5 4.54 14.03 3.78
C GLY A 5 5.23 12.69 4.02
N ILE A 6 5.05 11.78 3.06
CA ILE A 6 5.72 10.47 3.07
C ILE A 6 7.24 10.65 3.06
N LEU A 7 7.91 10.12 4.07
CA LEU A 7 9.37 10.25 4.23
C LEU A 7 10.17 9.26 3.37
N ASN A 8 9.61 8.09 3.08
CA ASN A 8 10.24 7.13 2.19
C ASN A 8 10.36 7.75 0.80
N SER A 9 11.57 7.93 0.29
CA SER A 9 11.82 8.64 -0.97
C SER A 9 11.16 7.96 -2.18
N ASN A 10 11.11 6.62 -2.19
CA ASN A 10 10.54 5.86 -3.29
C ASN A 10 9.01 5.94 -3.29
N ILE A 11 8.38 5.86 -2.12
CA ILE A 11 6.92 6.03 -2.01
C ILE A 11 6.51 7.47 -2.29
N ALA A 12 7.30 8.44 -1.79
CA ALA A 12 7.07 9.85 -2.08
C ALA A 12 7.11 10.11 -3.59
N LYS A 13 8.15 9.63 -4.28
CA LYS A 13 8.26 9.75 -5.73
C LYS A 13 7.10 9.08 -6.45
N LEU A 14 6.73 7.86 -6.03
CA LEU A 14 5.58 7.14 -6.58
C LEU A 14 4.30 7.97 -6.47
N ALA A 15 4.01 8.52 -5.28
CA ALA A 15 2.83 9.34 -5.03
C ALA A 15 2.85 10.65 -5.83
N ASP A 16 4.01 11.30 -5.91
CA ASP A 16 4.19 12.57 -6.63
C ASP A 16 4.07 12.39 -8.17
N ASP A 17 4.40 11.20 -8.69
CA ASP A 17 4.39 10.88 -10.14
C ASP A 17 3.04 10.31 -10.63
N LEU A 18 2.04 10.08 -9.75
CA LEU A 18 0.75 9.49 -10.14
C LEU A 18 -0.03 10.35 -11.14
N GLY A 19 -0.39 9.76 -12.27
CA GLY A 19 -1.39 10.25 -13.21
C GLY A 19 -2.80 9.77 -12.91
N HIS A 20 -3.77 10.28 -13.68
CA HIS A 20 -5.15 9.80 -13.60
C HIS A 20 -5.23 8.34 -14.07
N MET A 21 -5.92 7.50 -13.29
CA MET A 21 -6.10 6.06 -13.51
C MET A 21 -4.84 5.18 -13.30
N ASP A 22 -3.75 5.75 -12.80
CA ASP A 22 -2.60 4.93 -12.39
C ASP A 22 -2.96 4.03 -11.20
N LEU A 23 -2.34 2.85 -11.15
CA LEU A 23 -2.63 1.82 -10.17
C LEU A 23 -1.41 1.56 -9.30
N VAL A 24 -1.65 1.47 -7.98
CA VAL A 24 -0.65 1.08 -6.99
C VAL A 24 -1.17 -0.09 -6.18
N CYS A 25 -0.31 -1.08 -5.97
CA CYS A 25 -0.61 -2.26 -5.17
C CYS A 25 0.15 -2.20 -3.85
N ILE A 26 -0.57 -2.33 -2.74
CA ILE A 26 0.01 -2.59 -1.41
C ILE A 26 -0.22 -4.08 -1.15
N GLY A 27 0.87 -4.85 -1.09
CA GLY A 27 0.83 -6.30 -0.91
C GLY A 27 1.40 -6.75 0.43
N ASP A 28 1.06 -7.98 0.84
CA ASP A 28 1.73 -8.66 1.93
C ASP A 28 3.04 -9.34 1.46
N LEU A 29 3.76 -9.97 2.40
CA LEU A 29 5.03 -10.66 2.15
C LEU A 29 4.94 -11.81 1.13
N GLY A 30 3.75 -12.34 0.88
CA GLY A 30 3.51 -13.48 0.00
C GLY A 30 3.08 -13.10 -1.41
N LEU A 31 2.80 -11.82 -1.68
CA LEU A 31 2.29 -11.38 -2.98
C LEU A 31 3.41 -11.42 -4.05
N PRO A 32 3.27 -12.21 -5.13
CA PRO A 32 4.25 -12.20 -6.21
C PRO A 32 4.18 -10.88 -6.99
N VAL A 33 5.34 -10.30 -7.31
CA VAL A 33 5.43 -9.10 -8.15
C VAL A 33 5.70 -9.50 -9.61
N PRO A 34 4.84 -9.11 -10.57
CA PRO A 34 5.06 -9.42 -11.98
C PRO A 34 6.36 -8.82 -12.53
N LYS A 35 6.93 -9.45 -13.57
CA LYS A 35 8.14 -8.95 -14.23
C LYS A 35 7.85 -7.58 -14.86
N GLY A 36 8.71 -6.60 -14.58
CA GLY A 36 8.61 -5.25 -15.12
C GLY A 36 7.75 -4.29 -14.29
N VAL A 37 7.17 -4.75 -13.18
CA VAL A 37 6.50 -3.89 -12.20
C VAL A 37 7.50 -3.49 -11.12
N ASP A 38 7.56 -2.18 -10.81
CA ASP A 38 8.44 -1.67 -9.77
C ASP A 38 8.02 -2.17 -8.38
N LYS A 39 9.02 -2.55 -7.57
CA LYS A 39 8.81 -3.09 -6.22
C LYS A 39 9.49 -2.21 -5.18
N ILE A 40 8.71 -1.70 -4.22
CA ILE A 40 9.21 -1.04 -3.02
C ILE A 40 9.05 -2.00 -1.84
N ASP A 41 10.16 -2.61 -1.40
CA ASP A 41 10.14 -3.48 -0.23
C ASP A 41 10.29 -2.65 1.06
N LEU A 42 9.29 -2.75 1.93
CA LEU A 42 9.24 -2.04 3.21
C LEU A 42 9.39 -2.97 4.41
N ALA A 43 9.43 -4.30 4.20
CA ALA A 43 9.40 -5.25 5.29
C ALA A 43 10.70 -5.25 6.09
N LEU A 44 10.61 -4.87 7.37
CA LEU A 44 11.75 -4.89 8.28
C LEU A 44 11.84 -6.19 9.07
N ARG A 45 10.68 -6.70 9.46
CA ARG A 45 10.49 -7.97 10.19
C ARG A 45 9.03 -8.39 10.06
N LYS A 46 8.70 -9.63 10.43
CA LYS A 46 7.32 -10.13 10.37
C LYS A 46 6.36 -9.18 11.10
N GLY A 47 5.38 -8.64 10.37
CA GLY A 47 4.36 -7.73 10.89
C GLY A 47 4.80 -6.27 11.05
N SER A 48 5.99 -5.86 10.58
CA SER A 48 6.45 -4.47 10.69
C SER A 48 7.16 -3.99 9.42
N PRO A 49 6.70 -2.88 8.81
CA PRO A 49 5.45 -2.16 9.10
C PRO A 49 4.21 -3.04 8.84
N SER A 50 3.10 -2.76 9.52
CA SER A 50 1.85 -3.47 9.27
C SER A 50 1.19 -2.97 7.99
N PHE A 51 0.35 -3.83 7.37
CA PHE A 51 -0.39 -3.48 6.16
C PHE A 51 -1.22 -2.20 6.34
N LEU A 52 -1.91 -2.07 7.49
CA LEU A 52 -2.79 -0.92 7.76
C LEU A 52 -2.00 0.38 7.99
N GLU A 53 -0.80 0.31 8.58
CA GLU A 53 0.06 1.50 8.72
C GLU A 53 0.50 2.02 7.35
N VAL A 54 0.91 1.12 6.46
CA VAL A 54 1.32 1.49 5.09
C VAL A 54 0.13 2.03 4.31
N LEU A 55 -1.02 1.34 4.35
CA LEU A 55 -2.23 1.77 3.66
C LEU A 55 -2.68 3.16 4.13
N LYS A 56 -2.78 3.38 5.44
CA LYS A 56 -3.22 4.66 6.00
C LYS A 56 -2.27 5.79 5.59
N GLU A 57 -0.97 5.60 5.79
CA GLU A 57 0.01 6.63 5.48
C GLU A 57 -0.01 6.97 3.98
N TYR A 58 -0.15 5.96 3.12
CA TYR A 58 -0.24 6.18 1.68
C TYR A 58 -1.54 6.89 1.29
N SER A 59 -2.70 6.44 1.79
CA SER A 59 -4.01 7.01 1.45
C SER A 59 -4.18 8.46 1.91
N ASP A 60 -3.50 8.86 2.98
CA ASP A 60 -3.55 10.25 3.47
C ASP A 60 -2.84 11.24 2.51
N HIS A 61 -2.08 10.74 1.52
CA HIS A 61 -1.25 11.57 0.63
C HIS A 61 -1.59 11.43 -0.87
N VAL A 62 -2.58 10.61 -1.24
CA VAL A 62 -2.98 10.42 -2.65
C VAL A 62 -4.50 10.50 -2.80
N LEU A 63 -4.97 10.91 -3.97
CA LEU A 63 -6.40 10.88 -4.29
C LEU A 63 -6.78 9.48 -4.81
N ILE A 64 -7.70 8.81 -4.10
CA ILE A 64 -8.16 7.46 -4.43
C ILE A 64 -9.59 7.53 -4.95
N GLU A 65 -9.80 7.11 -6.19
CA GLU A 65 -11.14 6.99 -6.79
C GLU A 65 -11.74 5.58 -6.64
N LYS A 66 -10.89 4.54 -6.56
CA LYS A 66 -11.32 3.15 -6.53
C LYS A 66 -10.31 2.26 -5.80
N ILE A 67 -10.82 1.26 -5.09
CA ILE A 67 -10.05 0.22 -4.41
C ILE A 67 -10.47 -1.14 -4.96
N PHE A 68 -9.49 -1.97 -5.27
CA PHE A 68 -9.68 -3.37 -5.68
C PHE A 68 -9.18 -4.28 -4.56
N LEU A 69 -9.99 -5.25 -4.18
CA LEU A 69 -9.68 -6.22 -3.14
C LEU A 69 -9.96 -7.63 -3.68
N ALA A 70 -9.07 -8.57 -3.35
CA ALA A 70 -9.32 -9.98 -3.58
C ALA A 70 -10.54 -10.44 -2.75
N GLU A 71 -11.41 -11.28 -3.32
CA GLU A 71 -12.66 -11.66 -2.65
C GLU A 71 -12.40 -12.43 -1.34
N GLU A 72 -11.32 -13.20 -1.30
CA GLU A 72 -10.87 -14.01 -0.18
C GLU A 72 -10.58 -13.16 1.08
N ILE A 73 -10.30 -11.86 0.92
CA ILE A 73 -10.08 -10.95 2.06
C ILE A 73 -11.34 -10.81 2.92
N LYS A 74 -12.53 -10.94 2.31
CA LYS A 74 -13.82 -10.83 3.00
C LYS A 74 -14.09 -12.02 3.91
N GLU A 75 -13.56 -13.19 3.56
CA GLU A 75 -13.75 -14.43 4.32
C GLU A 75 -12.81 -14.50 5.53
N LYS A 76 -11.55 -14.10 5.34
CA LYS A 76 -10.52 -14.20 6.38
C LYS A 76 -10.62 -13.12 7.45
N THR A 77 -11.24 -11.99 7.17
CA THR A 77 -11.31 -10.84 8.10
C THR A 77 -12.52 -10.88 9.04
N LYS A 78 -13.46 -11.83 8.88
CA LYS A 78 -14.61 -11.98 9.79
C LYS A 78 -14.25 -12.25 11.25
N ASN A 79 -13.02 -12.70 11.54
CA ASN A 79 -12.53 -12.93 12.90
C ASN A 79 -11.84 -11.71 13.54
N SER A 80 -11.78 -10.57 12.84
CA SER A 80 -11.19 -9.33 13.34
C SER A 80 -12.11 -8.22 12.90
N GLY A 81 -13.06 -7.80 13.76
CA GLY A 81 -14.18 -6.89 13.45
C GLY A 81 -13.83 -5.47 12.96
N LYS A 82 -12.86 -5.34 12.06
CA LYS A 82 -12.48 -4.13 11.34
C LYS A 82 -12.78 -4.36 9.87
N GLN A 83 -13.78 -3.64 9.40
CA GLN A 83 -14.11 -3.50 8.00
C GLN A 83 -13.00 -2.66 7.34
N PHE A 84 -12.51 -3.08 6.18
CA PHE A 84 -11.65 -2.27 5.32
C PHE A 84 -12.42 -1.07 4.77
#